data_AF-A0AAZ3RV14-F1
#
_entry.id   AF-A0AAZ3RV14-F1
#
_cell.length_a   1.000
_cell.length_b   1.000
_cell.length_c   1.000
_cell.angle_alpha   90.00
_cell.angle_beta   90.00
_cell.angle_gamma   90.00
#
_symmetry.space_group_name_H-M   'P 1'
#
loop_
_entity.id
_entity.type
_entity.pdbx_description
1 polymer ?
#
loop_
_entity_poly.entity_id
_entity_poly.type
_entity_poly.pdbx_seq_one_letter_code
_entity_poly.pdbx_strand_id
1 'polypeptide(L)'
;MADRRAEKSCEEASGSLARREYEAAVSHCTDALLALGPPAAPSPGPPASNAPNDTVTPLRSRALLYRIAALLQLKNYDQADEDCKHVLAEELAKGDGSFQASLRCMLLDGSLHEVAGLLSKSLFGEPLNGIVTKDLTRLKMLLSEIEVSVLRDGWQFRPPPRGVTSSEEYTLCKRFLEQGLCRYGAQCTSAHSREELMEWQKRYASRLIRLKQQQESKHFTENYMEALIEKWMNSLSPEKVLSDYLDGVNVEHSSNLSVTVTTKKSAHSWTFSLFCKPVRKLYRIALLYDAHRPHFSITGVSVGDAGAQRLQAAAEGCQEWTAGEEALAANNGMDHCVYTVVVGFSTEIFGTFRQTIVFDFGSEPVLMQRIMVDAASIEDLEHLMQARQQLLMTAKRWDPSCKTIVEFSPNETVDLDRSLLARYQIPLSADQLFTQSVLDKTLTRDNYQARLHDLLYIEEIAQYKEVSKFNIKVNLQLVTSFMLTGISGGAKYAQNGQLFARFKLTETLSEDTLAGRLVMTKVNSVLLLPLARQEWCSQPPGVKERVYEACIEEKTKDYIFLRICKDCCEELGLIPDRELQVRTKEIVV
;
A
#
# COMPACT_ATOMS: atom_id res chain seq x y z
N MET A 1 9.69 21.58 -55.67
CA MET A 1 9.30 20.48 -56.58
C MET A 1 9.74 19.11 -56.08
N ALA A 2 10.93 18.99 -55.45
CA ALA A 2 11.40 17.73 -54.86
C ALA A 2 10.51 17.26 -53.68
N ASP A 3 10.14 18.16 -52.76
CA ASP A 3 9.32 17.82 -51.59
C ASP A 3 7.96 17.21 -51.97
N ARG A 4 7.24 17.81 -52.93
CA ARG A 4 5.96 17.26 -53.44
C ARG A 4 6.11 15.90 -54.13
N ARG A 5 7.28 15.59 -54.70
CA ARG A 5 7.56 14.29 -55.30
C ARG A 5 7.79 13.25 -54.20
N ALA A 6 8.56 13.60 -53.17
CA ALA A 6 8.82 12.74 -52.01
C ALA A 6 7.54 12.44 -51.21
N GLU A 7 6.67 13.44 -51.01
CA GLU A 7 5.36 13.28 -50.36
C GLU A 7 4.51 12.25 -51.10
N LYS A 8 4.36 12.41 -52.42
CA LYS A 8 3.58 11.49 -53.25
C LYS A 8 4.13 10.05 -53.20
N SER A 9 5.45 9.89 -53.31
CA SER A 9 6.08 8.57 -53.19
C SER A 9 5.90 7.96 -51.80
N CYS A 10 5.88 8.77 -50.74
CA CYS A 10 5.62 8.31 -49.37
C CYS A 10 4.15 7.88 -49.16
N GLU A 11 3.19 8.55 -49.80
CA GLU A 11 1.78 8.14 -49.81
C GLU A 11 1.57 6.83 -50.59
N GLU A 12 2.22 6.70 -51.76
CA GLU A 12 2.20 5.47 -52.57
C GLU A 12 2.82 4.29 -51.81
N ALA A 13 3.88 4.53 -51.03
CA ALA A 13 4.49 3.53 -50.15
C ALA A 13 3.51 3.05 -49.06
N SER A 14 2.81 3.98 -48.39
CA SER A 14 1.79 3.66 -47.39
C SER A 14 0.66 2.81 -47.99
N GLY A 15 0.13 3.21 -49.15
CA GLY A 15 -0.92 2.46 -49.85
C GLY A 15 -0.47 1.08 -50.36
N SER A 16 0.82 0.91 -50.65
CA SER A 16 1.41 -0.38 -51.05
C SER A 16 1.61 -1.30 -49.84
N LEU A 17 1.99 -0.75 -48.69
CA LEU A 17 2.08 -1.47 -47.41
C LEU A 17 0.71 -2.05 -47.01
N ALA A 18 -0.34 -1.22 -47.08
CA ALA A 18 -1.73 -1.60 -46.82
C ALA A 18 -2.24 -2.73 -47.73
N ARG A 19 -1.79 -2.76 -48.99
CA ARG A 19 -2.10 -3.81 -49.97
C ARG A 19 -1.20 -5.03 -49.88
N ARG A 20 -0.20 -5.03 -48.98
CA ARG A 20 0.82 -6.08 -48.81
C ARG A 20 1.72 -6.27 -50.04
N GLU A 21 1.89 -5.20 -50.83
CA GLU A 21 2.80 -5.14 -51.98
C GLU A 21 4.17 -4.66 -51.50
N TYR A 22 4.90 -5.51 -50.76
CA TYR A 22 6.08 -5.10 -50.01
C TYR A 22 7.26 -4.68 -50.90
N GLU A 23 7.47 -5.31 -52.06
CA GLU A 23 8.49 -4.90 -53.03
C GLU A 23 8.20 -3.53 -53.62
N ALA A 24 6.92 -3.24 -53.91
CA ALA A 24 6.49 -1.93 -54.39
C ALA A 24 6.66 -0.87 -53.28
N ALA A 25 6.30 -1.19 -52.04
CA ALA A 25 6.51 -0.31 -50.89
C ALA A 25 7.99 0.06 -50.70
N VAL A 26 8.92 -0.91 -50.83
CA VAL A 26 10.37 -0.64 -50.77
C VAL A 26 10.83 0.27 -51.91
N SER A 27 10.32 0.06 -53.14
CA SER A 27 10.64 0.91 -54.29
C SER A 27 10.19 2.35 -54.05
N HIS A 28 8.92 2.55 -53.68
CA HIS A 28 8.35 3.87 -53.41
C HIS A 28 9.05 4.59 -52.25
N CYS A 29 9.44 3.87 -51.19
CA CYS A 29 10.23 4.45 -50.10
C CYS A 29 11.63 4.87 -50.56
N THR A 30 12.27 4.07 -51.43
CA THR A 30 13.60 4.38 -51.96
C THR A 30 13.57 5.60 -52.86
N ASP A 31 12.55 5.71 -53.72
CA ASP A 31 12.32 6.90 -54.55
C ASP A 31 12.07 8.16 -53.70
N ALA A 32 11.29 8.03 -52.61
CA ALA A 32 11.07 9.12 -51.65
C ALA A 32 12.39 9.56 -51.00
N LEU A 33 13.22 8.62 -50.54
CA LEU A 33 14.50 8.92 -49.90
C LEU A 33 15.53 9.53 -50.86
N LEU A 34 15.56 9.07 -52.12
CA LEU A 34 16.40 9.66 -53.18
C LEU A 34 15.97 11.09 -53.51
N ALA A 35 14.66 11.35 -53.55
CA ALA A 35 14.13 12.70 -53.78
C ALA A 35 14.44 13.67 -52.63
N LEU A 36 14.61 13.16 -51.40
CA LEU A 36 14.93 13.95 -50.21
C LEU A 36 16.45 14.20 -50.02
N GLY A 37 17.33 13.55 -50.80
CA GLY A 37 18.79 13.71 -50.75
C GLY A 37 19.48 13.03 -49.55
N PRO A 38 20.80 13.23 -49.33
CA PRO A 38 21.48 12.80 -48.10
C PRO A 38 21.19 13.73 -46.91
N PRO A 39 21.32 13.26 -45.64
CA PRO A 39 21.14 14.10 -44.46
C PRO A 39 22.15 15.26 -44.43
N ALA A 40 21.69 16.45 -44.03
CA ALA A 40 22.56 17.63 -43.92
C ALA A 40 23.60 17.43 -42.80
N ALA A 41 24.87 17.69 -43.10
CA ALA A 41 25.96 17.59 -42.11
C ALA A 41 25.80 18.69 -41.02
N PRO A 42 26.14 18.40 -39.75
CA PRO A 42 26.13 19.42 -38.70
C PRO A 42 27.19 20.48 -38.99
N SER A 43 26.75 21.70 -39.31
CA SER A 43 27.65 22.84 -39.52
C SER A 43 28.15 23.38 -38.17
N PRO A 44 29.47 23.54 -37.96
CA PRO A 44 30.02 24.18 -36.77
C PRO A 44 29.99 25.71 -36.98
N GLY A 45 28.86 26.35 -36.67
CA GLY A 45 28.73 27.80 -36.73
C GLY A 45 27.54 28.31 -35.92
N PRO A 46 27.57 29.55 -35.40
CA PRO A 46 26.47 30.11 -34.60
C PRO A 46 25.21 30.27 -35.47
N PRO A 47 24.00 30.24 -34.87
CA PRO A 47 22.76 30.06 -35.61
C PRO A 47 22.49 31.29 -36.48
N ALA A 48 22.69 31.15 -37.78
CA ALA A 48 22.20 32.10 -38.78
C ALA A 48 20.68 31.89 -38.95
N SER A 49 19.96 33.00 -38.98
CA SER A 49 18.50 33.12 -38.85
C SER A 49 17.66 32.66 -40.05
N ASN A 50 18.08 31.64 -40.79
CA ASN A 50 17.29 31.08 -41.89
C ASN A 50 17.17 29.56 -41.72
N ALA A 51 16.09 29.12 -41.06
CA ALA A 51 15.71 27.72 -40.93
C ALA A 51 15.36 27.13 -42.31
N PRO A 52 16.01 26.06 -42.79
CA PRO A 52 15.57 25.35 -43.97
C PRO A 52 14.43 24.37 -43.61
N ASN A 53 13.25 24.57 -44.22
CA ASN A 53 12.07 23.69 -44.30
C ASN A 53 11.91 22.57 -43.23
N ASP A 54 11.10 22.86 -42.20
CA ASP A 54 10.63 21.93 -41.15
C ASP A 54 9.83 20.68 -41.65
N THR A 55 9.57 20.55 -42.96
CA THR A 55 8.78 19.45 -43.54
C THR A 55 9.61 18.27 -44.05
N VAL A 56 10.94 18.41 -44.19
CA VAL A 56 11.80 17.39 -44.82
C VAL A 56 12.17 16.26 -43.84
N THR A 57 12.35 16.59 -42.55
CA THR A 57 12.72 15.61 -41.52
C THR A 57 11.58 14.64 -41.14
N PRO A 58 10.30 15.06 -41.01
CA PRO A 58 9.20 14.12 -40.77
C PRO A 58 8.96 13.16 -41.94
N LEU A 59 9.10 13.62 -43.18
CA LEU A 59 8.88 12.80 -44.37
C LEU A 59 9.95 11.71 -44.53
N ARG A 60 11.21 12.02 -44.21
CA ARG A 60 12.30 11.03 -44.22
C ARG A 60 12.06 9.93 -43.20
N SER A 61 11.67 10.28 -41.97
CA SER A 61 11.41 9.27 -40.93
C SER A 61 10.23 8.38 -41.29
N ARG A 62 9.16 8.93 -41.88
CA ARG A 62 8.02 8.16 -42.40
C ARG A 62 8.44 7.16 -43.48
N ALA A 63 9.21 7.60 -44.47
CA ALA A 63 9.68 6.73 -45.55
C ALA A 63 10.59 5.59 -45.02
N LEU A 64 11.47 5.88 -44.06
CA LEU A 64 12.30 4.85 -43.43
C LEU A 64 11.46 3.83 -42.64
N LEU A 65 10.46 4.27 -41.89
CA LEU A 65 9.59 3.38 -41.11
C LEU A 65 8.76 2.45 -42.00
N TYR A 66 8.22 2.94 -43.10
CA TYR A 66 7.53 2.10 -44.09
C TYR A 66 8.50 1.12 -44.77
N ARG A 67 9.71 1.55 -45.09
CA ARG A 67 10.73 0.68 -45.71
C ARG A 67 11.16 -0.43 -44.76
N ILE A 68 11.40 -0.12 -43.48
CA ILE A 68 11.70 -1.12 -42.44
C ILE A 68 10.56 -2.14 -42.36
N ALA A 69 9.31 -1.69 -42.26
CA ALA A 69 8.15 -2.60 -42.18
C ALA A 69 8.06 -3.55 -43.39
N ALA A 70 8.30 -3.04 -44.60
CA ALA A 70 8.29 -3.85 -45.82
C ALA A 70 9.49 -4.81 -45.89
N LEU A 71 10.71 -4.36 -45.57
CA LEU A 71 11.93 -5.19 -45.57
C LEU A 71 11.83 -6.35 -44.57
N LEU A 72 11.20 -6.13 -43.41
CA LEU A 72 10.94 -7.18 -42.44
C LEU A 72 10.01 -8.27 -42.97
N GLN A 73 9.00 -7.91 -43.78
CA GLN A 73 8.13 -8.90 -44.43
C GLN A 73 8.83 -9.63 -45.58
N LEU A 74 9.77 -8.98 -46.26
CA LEU A 74 10.63 -9.57 -47.29
C LEU A 74 11.80 -10.39 -46.71
N LYS A 75 11.90 -10.50 -45.38
CA LYS A 75 13.00 -11.17 -44.66
C LYS A 75 14.39 -10.59 -44.95
N ASN A 76 14.47 -9.33 -45.39
CA ASN A 76 15.72 -8.63 -45.61
C ASN A 76 16.13 -7.87 -44.34
N TYR A 77 16.55 -8.64 -43.34
CA TYR A 77 16.77 -8.14 -41.98
C TYR A 77 17.98 -7.21 -41.86
N ASP A 78 19.03 -7.44 -42.65
CA ASP A 78 20.26 -6.63 -42.60
C ASP A 78 19.98 -5.19 -43.07
N GLN A 79 19.23 -5.04 -44.16
CA GLN A 79 18.86 -3.71 -44.64
C GLN A 79 17.85 -3.01 -43.71
N ALA A 80 16.95 -3.78 -43.09
CA ALA A 80 16.00 -3.25 -42.10
C ALA A 80 16.71 -2.77 -40.82
N ASP A 81 17.76 -3.47 -40.39
CA ASP A 81 18.59 -3.09 -39.24
C ASP A 81 19.37 -1.81 -39.51
N GLU A 82 19.99 -1.69 -40.69
CA GLU A 82 20.69 -0.47 -41.09
C GLU A 82 19.74 0.73 -41.16
N ASP A 83 18.55 0.57 -41.75
CA ASP A 83 17.53 1.62 -41.76
C ASP A 83 17.07 1.98 -40.33
N CYS A 84 16.93 0.99 -39.45
CA CYS A 84 16.59 1.18 -38.05
C CYS A 84 17.67 1.98 -37.30
N LYS A 85 18.94 1.71 -37.55
CA LYS A 85 20.07 2.50 -37.00
C LYS A 85 20.03 3.93 -37.49
N HIS A 86 19.71 4.17 -38.76
CA HIS A 86 19.57 5.54 -39.28
C HIS A 86 18.45 6.30 -38.57
N VAL A 87 17.30 5.66 -38.37
CA VAL A 87 16.20 6.24 -37.58
C VAL A 87 16.68 6.52 -36.15
N LEU A 88 17.23 5.53 -35.45
CA LEU A 88 17.66 5.68 -34.05
C LEU A 88 18.83 6.66 -33.85
N ALA A 89 19.71 6.79 -34.85
CA ALA A 89 20.85 7.73 -34.85
C ALA A 89 20.40 9.17 -35.11
N GLU A 90 19.44 9.39 -36.02
CA GLU A 90 18.84 10.71 -36.22
C GLU A 90 18.05 11.16 -34.97
N GLU A 91 17.46 10.22 -34.24
CA GLU A 91 16.67 10.46 -33.03
C GLU A 91 17.46 10.89 -31.80
N LEU A 92 18.55 10.18 -31.52
CA LEU A 92 19.35 10.51 -30.34
C LEU A 92 20.25 11.73 -30.55
N ALA A 93 20.59 12.05 -31.79
CA ALA A 93 21.56 13.11 -32.09
C ALA A 93 20.94 14.53 -32.08
N LYS A 94 19.64 14.69 -32.40
CA LYS A 94 19.03 16.02 -32.58
C LYS A 94 18.41 16.61 -31.31
N GLY A 95 17.83 15.78 -30.44
CA GLY A 95 17.24 16.23 -29.17
C GLY A 95 16.11 17.29 -29.29
N ASP A 96 15.63 17.55 -30.51
CA ASP A 96 14.70 18.64 -30.85
C ASP A 96 13.21 18.21 -30.87
N GLY A 97 12.94 16.90 -30.65
CA GLY A 97 11.59 16.34 -30.61
C GLY A 97 10.89 16.21 -31.98
N SER A 98 11.59 16.50 -33.09
CA SER A 98 11.02 16.53 -34.45
C SER A 98 10.43 15.19 -34.91
N PHE A 99 11.05 14.07 -34.56
CA PHE A 99 10.51 12.75 -34.87
C PHE A 99 9.41 12.27 -33.95
N GLN A 100 9.44 12.64 -32.66
CA GLN A 100 8.28 12.40 -31.81
C GLN A 100 7.04 13.11 -32.39
N ALA A 101 7.20 14.30 -32.97
CA ALA A 101 6.14 14.97 -33.70
C ALA A 101 5.73 14.22 -34.98
N SER A 102 6.69 13.70 -35.76
CA SER A 102 6.43 12.86 -36.94
C SER A 102 5.63 11.59 -36.60
N LEU A 103 6.03 10.87 -35.55
CA LEU A 103 5.33 9.67 -35.08
C LEU A 103 3.92 9.99 -34.56
N ARG A 104 3.72 11.12 -33.87
CA ARG A 104 2.37 11.58 -33.49
C ARG A 104 1.49 11.87 -34.71
N CYS A 105 2.06 12.45 -35.77
CA CYS A 105 1.36 12.69 -37.03
C CYS A 105 0.95 11.38 -37.72
N MET A 106 1.87 10.40 -37.81
CA MET A 106 1.57 9.05 -38.34
C MET A 106 0.52 8.30 -37.51
N LEU A 107 0.45 8.56 -36.20
CA LEU A 107 -0.57 7.95 -35.35
C LEU A 107 -1.96 8.52 -35.64
N LEU A 108 -2.05 9.84 -35.86
CA LEU A 108 -3.32 10.52 -36.16
C LEU A 108 -3.89 10.11 -37.52
N ASP A 109 -3.05 9.86 -38.52
CA ASP A 109 -3.48 9.39 -39.84
C ASP A 109 -3.59 7.85 -39.94
N GLY A 110 -3.30 7.14 -38.84
CA GLY A 110 -3.45 5.68 -38.72
C GLY A 110 -2.32 4.86 -39.34
N SER A 111 -1.38 5.48 -40.06
CA SER A 111 -0.28 4.78 -40.73
C SER A 111 0.73 4.14 -39.77
N LEU A 112 0.83 4.65 -38.53
CA LEU A 112 1.73 4.09 -37.53
C LEU A 112 1.32 2.69 -37.06
N HIS A 113 0.00 2.42 -37.01
CA HIS A 113 -0.52 1.14 -36.50
C HIS A 113 -0.12 -0.03 -37.39
N GLU A 114 -0.09 0.18 -38.70
CA GLU A 114 0.34 -0.82 -39.68
C GLU A 114 1.84 -1.15 -39.53
N VAL A 115 2.68 -0.12 -39.41
CA VAL A 115 4.12 -0.27 -39.17
C VAL A 115 4.40 -1.02 -37.86
N ALA A 116 3.74 -0.62 -36.76
CA ALA A 116 3.90 -1.24 -35.45
C ALA A 116 3.43 -2.71 -35.42
N GLY A 117 2.35 -3.02 -36.15
CA GLY A 117 1.84 -4.38 -36.32
C GLY A 117 2.81 -5.29 -37.08
N LEU A 118 3.36 -4.83 -38.20
CA LEU A 118 4.32 -5.58 -39.01
C LEU A 118 5.65 -5.78 -38.27
N LEU A 119 6.12 -4.77 -37.54
CA LEU A 119 7.30 -4.86 -36.68
C LEU A 119 7.11 -5.90 -35.57
N SER A 120 5.97 -5.85 -34.88
CA SER A 120 5.65 -6.79 -33.79
C SER A 120 5.52 -8.23 -34.27
N LYS A 121 4.90 -8.45 -35.43
CA LYS A 121 4.76 -9.78 -36.05
C LYS A 121 6.11 -10.37 -36.44
N SER A 122 7.03 -9.53 -36.91
CA SER A 122 8.37 -9.96 -37.34
C SER A 122 9.28 -10.31 -36.16
N LEU A 123 9.12 -9.63 -35.02
CA LEU A 123 9.87 -9.88 -33.78
C LEU A 123 9.36 -11.09 -32.97
N PHE A 124 8.16 -11.60 -33.24
CA PHE A 124 7.59 -12.78 -32.58
C PHE A 124 7.85 -14.10 -33.35
N GLY A 125 8.50 -14.02 -34.53
CA GLY A 125 8.80 -15.14 -35.42
C GLY A 125 10.15 -15.83 -35.16
N GLU A 126 10.71 -16.46 -36.19
CA GLU A 126 12.00 -17.21 -36.15
C GLU A 126 13.16 -16.41 -35.54
N PRO A 127 14.16 -17.08 -34.93
CA PRO A 127 15.23 -16.41 -34.20
C PRO A 127 16.08 -15.55 -35.15
N LEU A 128 15.87 -14.24 -35.08
CA LEU A 128 16.69 -13.21 -35.71
C LEU A 128 18.07 -13.14 -35.04
N ASN A 129 19.07 -12.68 -35.78
CA ASN A 129 20.43 -12.52 -35.27
C ASN A 129 20.45 -11.51 -34.09
N GLY A 130 21.19 -11.80 -33.02
CA GLY A 130 21.06 -11.11 -31.72
C GLY A 130 21.38 -9.59 -31.73
N ILE A 131 22.07 -9.10 -32.75
CA ILE A 131 22.36 -7.67 -32.95
C ILE A 131 21.15 -6.97 -33.59
N VAL A 132 20.58 -7.56 -34.65
CA VAL A 132 19.42 -7.04 -35.39
C VAL A 132 18.17 -6.97 -34.51
N THR A 133 18.05 -7.89 -33.55
CA THR A 133 16.95 -7.86 -32.56
C THR A 133 17.00 -6.65 -31.64
N LYS A 134 18.18 -6.11 -31.33
CA LYS A 134 18.33 -5.06 -30.32
C LYS A 134 17.76 -3.73 -30.80
N ASP A 135 18.13 -3.30 -32.01
CA ASP A 135 17.72 -2.01 -32.55
C ASP A 135 16.23 -2.02 -32.93
N LEU A 136 15.74 -3.10 -33.55
CA LEU A 136 14.31 -3.27 -33.84
C LEU A 136 13.44 -3.32 -32.57
N THR A 137 13.92 -3.95 -31.49
CA THR A 137 13.21 -3.96 -30.20
C THR A 137 13.16 -2.56 -29.59
N ARG A 138 14.25 -1.79 -29.70
CA ARG A 138 14.30 -0.40 -29.23
C ARG A 138 13.32 0.48 -30.01
N LEU A 139 13.25 0.33 -31.33
CA LEU A 139 12.29 1.04 -32.16
C LEU A 139 10.84 0.69 -31.77
N LYS A 140 10.54 -0.59 -31.52
CA LYS A 140 9.22 -1.04 -31.05
C LYS A 140 8.78 -0.37 -29.75
N MET A 141 9.69 -0.27 -28.78
CA MET A 141 9.42 0.38 -27.50
C MET A 141 9.07 1.86 -27.69
N LEU A 142 9.82 2.59 -28.54
CA LEU A 142 9.56 4.00 -28.84
C LEU A 142 8.18 4.21 -29.51
N LEU A 143 7.81 3.35 -30.47
CA LEU A 143 6.50 3.42 -31.11
C LEU A 143 5.37 3.21 -30.08
N SER A 144 5.56 2.26 -29.15
CA SER A 144 4.60 1.94 -28.09
C SER A 144 4.45 3.09 -27.08
N GLU A 145 5.55 3.76 -26.71
CA GLU A 145 5.52 4.93 -25.81
C GLU A 145 4.72 6.10 -26.42
N ILE A 146 4.78 6.29 -27.73
CA ILE A 146 4.09 7.39 -28.42
C ILE A 146 2.60 7.09 -28.61
N GLU A 147 2.23 5.83 -28.90
CA GLU A 147 0.83 5.40 -28.84
C GLU A 147 0.23 5.66 -27.44
N VAL A 148 1.01 5.47 -26.38
CA VAL A 148 0.58 5.76 -24.99
C VAL A 148 0.53 7.26 -24.70
N SER A 149 1.44 8.06 -25.25
CA SER A 149 1.49 9.53 -25.08
C SER A 149 0.28 10.24 -25.67
N VAL A 150 -0.23 9.83 -26.84
CA VAL A 150 -1.37 10.51 -27.51
C VAL A 150 -2.72 10.07 -26.92
N LEU A 151 -2.79 8.88 -26.31
CA LEU A 151 -3.96 8.43 -25.53
C LEU A 151 -4.20 9.26 -24.25
N ARG A 152 -3.33 10.22 -23.93
CA ARG A 152 -3.55 11.23 -22.88
C ARG A 152 -4.33 12.47 -23.36
N ASP A 153 -4.52 12.68 -24.67
CA ASP A 153 -5.29 13.81 -25.20
C ASP A 153 -6.78 13.48 -25.34
N GLY A 154 -7.60 13.94 -24.39
CA GLY A 154 -9.05 14.16 -24.51
C GLY A 154 -9.98 12.95 -24.77
N TRP A 155 -11.26 13.11 -24.39
CA TRP A 155 -12.36 12.26 -24.88
C TRP A 155 -12.93 12.86 -26.17
N GLN A 156 -13.15 12.06 -27.22
CA GLN A 156 -13.83 12.54 -28.43
C GLN A 156 -15.34 12.66 -28.21
N PHE A 157 -15.91 11.73 -27.44
CA PHE A 157 -17.29 11.78 -26.95
C PHE A 157 -17.34 12.00 -25.43
N ARG A 158 -18.50 11.87 -24.79
CA ARG A 158 -18.57 12.04 -23.33
C ARG A 158 -17.80 10.91 -22.64
N PRO A 159 -17.27 11.12 -21.43
CA PRO A 159 -16.72 10.02 -20.65
C PRO A 159 -17.84 9.02 -20.27
N PRO A 160 -17.54 7.71 -20.23
CA PRO A 160 -18.50 6.69 -19.81
C PRO A 160 -18.92 6.87 -18.34
N PRO A 161 -20.15 6.48 -17.97
CA PRO A 161 -20.63 6.56 -16.60
C PRO A 161 -19.75 5.73 -15.65
N ARG A 162 -19.53 6.27 -14.45
CA ARG A 162 -18.73 5.62 -13.40
C ARG A 162 -19.52 4.46 -12.80
N GLY A 163 -18.85 3.32 -12.55
CA GLY A 163 -19.44 2.16 -11.88
C GLY A 163 -19.89 1.01 -12.79
N VAL A 164 -19.70 1.12 -14.10
CA VAL A 164 -19.97 0.03 -15.05
C VAL A 164 -18.86 -1.02 -14.97
N THR A 165 -19.22 -2.28 -14.72
CA THR A 165 -18.27 -3.37 -14.47
C THR A 165 -18.07 -4.31 -15.65
N SER A 166 -18.87 -4.20 -16.72
CA SER A 166 -18.77 -5.01 -17.94
C SER A 166 -18.94 -4.18 -19.21
N SER A 167 -18.29 -4.57 -20.32
CA SER A 167 -18.48 -3.93 -21.64
C SER A 167 -19.88 -4.14 -22.22
N GLU A 168 -20.59 -5.17 -21.78
CA GLU A 168 -21.94 -5.53 -22.23
C GLU A 168 -23.04 -4.70 -21.56
N GLU A 169 -22.72 -4.04 -20.44
CA GLU A 169 -23.64 -3.14 -19.73
C GLU A 169 -23.82 -1.78 -20.44
N TYR A 170 -22.92 -1.44 -21.37
CA TYR A 170 -23.04 -0.22 -22.17
C TYR A 170 -24.14 -0.38 -23.24
N THR A 171 -25.16 0.47 -23.16
CA THR A 171 -26.33 0.44 -24.03
C THR A 171 -26.59 1.80 -24.70
N LEU A 172 -27.29 1.78 -25.84
CA LEU A 172 -27.71 3.00 -26.53
C LEU A 172 -28.93 3.65 -25.88
N CYS A 173 -28.93 4.98 -25.81
CA CYS A 173 -30.02 5.78 -25.29
C CYS A 173 -31.14 5.86 -26.33
N LYS A 174 -32.19 5.06 -26.15
CA LYS A 174 -33.34 5.00 -27.09
C LYS A 174 -33.99 6.37 -27.33
N ARG A 175 -34.18 7.17 -26.28
CA ARG A 175 -34.79 8.51 -26.41
C ARG A 175 -33.93 9.48 -27.22
N PHE A 176 -32.61 9.44 -27.05
CA PHE A 176 -31.73 10.31 -27.83
C PHE A 176 -31.73 9.91 -29.31
N LEU A 177 -31.74 8.60 -29.61
CA LEU A 177 -31.80 8.10 -30.99
C LEU A 177 -33.13 8.42 -31.67
N GLU A 178 -34.25 8.35 -30.96
CA GLU A 178 -35.59 8.57 -31.51
C GLU A 178 -35.96 10.07 -31.62
N GLN A 179 -35.47 10.92 -30.70
CA GLN A 179 -35.93 12.30 -30.56
C GLN A 179 -34.81 13.34 -30.70
N GLY A 180 -33.55 12.91 -30.83
CA GLY A 180 -32.37 13.79 -30.85
C GLY A 180 -32.09 14.51 -29.53
N LEU A 181 -32.89 14.25 -28.48
CA LEU A 181 -32.82 14.97 -27.21
C LEU A 181 -32.92 14.00 -26.02
N CYS A 182 -31.97 14.09 -25.10
CA CYS A 182 -31.98 13.33 -23.85
C CYS A 182 -32.11 14.28 -22.66
N ARG A 183 -33.14 14.06 -21.83
CA ARG A 183 -33.36 14.85 -20.60
C ARG A 183 -32.21 14.76 -19.59
N TYR A 184 -31.41 13.70 -19.65
CA TYR A 184 -30.26 13.49 -18.76
C TYR A 184 -28.95 14.07 -19.32
N GLY A 185 -28.94 14.54 -20.59
CA GLY A 185 -27.80 15.23 -21.19
C GLY A 185 -26.45 14.52 -20.93
N ALA A 186 -25.50 15.27 -20.40
CA ALA A 186 -24.16 14.76 -20.09
C ALA A 186 -24.13 13.66 -19.01
N GLN A 187 -25.18 13.56 -18.18
CA GLN A 187 -25.32 12.59 -17.09
C GLN A 187 -26.03 11.30 -17.52
N CYS A 188 -26.41 11.17 -18.80
CA CYS A 188 -27.05 9.95 -19.29
C CYS A 188 -26.07 8.77 -19.23
N THR A 189 -26.52 7.67 -18.60
CA THR A 189 -25.78 6.42 -18.45
C THR A 189 -25.77 5.55 -19.72
N SER A 190 -26.53 5.94 -20.73
CA SER A 190 -26.56 5.29 -22.06
C SER A 190 -25.89 6.17 -23.11
N ALA A 191 -25.28 5.54 -24.12
CA ALA A 191 -24.59 6.22 -25.21
C ALA A 191 -25.60 6.86 -26.19
N HIS A 192 -25.36 8.09 -26.59
CA HIS A 192 -26.18 8.91 -27.48
C HIS A 192 -25.91 8.65 -28.97
N SER A 193 -24.81 7.98 -29.31
CA SER A 193 -24.55 7.52 -30.68
C SER A 193 -23.86 6.16 -30.70
N ARG A 194 -23.82 5.53 -31.88
CA ARG A 194 -23.13 4.25 -32.06
C ARG A 194 -21.62 4.43 -31.90
N GLU A 195 -21.10 5.56 -32.34
CA GLU A 195 -19.69 5.95 -32.26
C GLU A 195 -19.27 6.19 -30.80
N GLU A 196 -20.12 6.85 -30.00
CA GLU A 196 -19.89 7.04 -28.56
C GLU A 196 -19.86 5.70 -27.81
N LEU A 197 -20.78 4.78 -28.14
CA LEU A 197 -20.79 3.43 -27.56
C LEU A 197 -19.51 2.66 -27.91
N MET A 198 -19.09 2.72 -29.18
CA MET A 198 -17.87 2.07 -29.63
C MET A 198 -16.62 2.65 -28.95
N GLU A 199 -16.53 3.98 -28.75
CA GLU A 199 -15.41 4.58 -28.03
C GLU A 199 -15.37 4.09 -26.57
N TRP A 200 -16.53 4.04 -25.89
CA TRP A 200 -16.61 3.53 -24.50
C TRP A 200 -16.16 2.07 -24.40
N GLN A 201 -16.67 1.20 -25.27
CA GLN A 201 -16.31 -0.22 -25.29
C GLN A 201 -14.84 -0.42 -25.66
N LYS A 202 -14.32 0.31 -26.66
CA LYS A 202 -12.92 0.25 -27.08
C LYS A 202 -11.98 0.69 -25.96
N ARG A 203 -12.26 1.82 -25.31
CA ARG A 203 -11.45 2.32 -24.18
C ARG A 203 -11.55 1.43 -22.96
N TYR A 204 -12.70 0.79 -22.71
CA TYR A 204 -12.87 -0.21 -21.66
C TYR A 204 -12.04 -1.47 -21.96
N ALA A 205 -12.07 -1.98 -23.19
CA ALA A 205 -11.22 -3.10 -23.62
C ALA A 205 -9.73 -2.75 -23.53
N SER A 206 -9.32 -1.56 -23.98
CA SER A 206 -7.95 -1.06 -23.79
C SER A 206 -7.57 -0.94 -22.32
N ARG A 207 -8.50 -0.54 -21.43
CA ARG A 207 -8.27 -0.50 -19.98
C ARG A 207 -8.09 -1.90 -19.40
N LEU A 208 -8.91 -2.87 -19.79
CA LEU A 208 -8.75 -4.27 -19.36
C LEU A 208 -7.47 -4.89 -19.88
N ILE A 209 -7.10 -4.64 -21.14
CA ILE A 209 -5.83 -5.08 -21.72
C ILE A 209 -4.67 -4.42 -20.97
N ARG A 210 -4.76 -3.14 -20.61
CA ARG A 210 -3.76 -2.47 -19.76
C ARG A 210 -3.69 -3.06 -18.37
N LEU A 211 -4.81 -3.39 -17.73
CA LEU A 211 -4.83 -4.02 -16.40
C LEU A 211 -4.24 -5.43 -16.47
N LYS A 212 -4.56 -6.20 -17.52
CA LYS A 212 -4.04 -7.54 -17.76
C LYS A 212 -2.56 -7.52 -18.15
N GLN A 213 -2.14 -6.60 -19.01
CA GLN A 213 -0.74 -6.37 -19.35
C GLN A 213 0.03 -5.83 -18.15
N GLN A 214 -0.54 -4.95 -17.31
CA GLN A 214 0.07 -4.56 -16.04
C GLN A 214 0.17 -5.76 -15.08
N GLN A 215 -0.81 -6.66 -15.02
CA GLN A 215 -0.69 -7.92 -14.27
C GLN A 215 0.40 -8.85 -14.83
N GLU A 216 0.47 -9.00 -16.16
CA GLU A 216 1.41 -9.90 -16.84
C GLU A 216 2.84 -9.33 -16.91
N SER A 217 3.01 -8.01 -16.99
CA SER A 217 4.32 -7.32 -16.95
C SER A 217 4.80 -6.98 -15.53
N LYS A 218 3.91 -7.01 -14.52
CA LYS A 218 4.29 -7.01 -13.10
C LYS A 218 4.92 -8.33 -12.63
N HIS A 219 4.88 -9.40 -13.43
CA HIS A 219 5.54 -10.67 -13.09
C HIS A 219 7.08 -10.65 -13.24
N PHE A 220 7.69 -9.52 -13.66
CA PHE A 220 9.16 -9.40 -13.74
C PHE A 220 9.77 -8.33 -12.81
N THR A 221 8.95 -7.57 -12.08
CA THR A 221 9.44 -6.66 -11.01
C THR A 221 8.36 -6.56 -9.94
N GLU A 222 8.37 -7.50 -9.00
CA GLU A 222 7.53 -7.42 -7.81
C GLU A 222 7.85 -6.11 -7.07
N ASN A 223 6.89 -5.19 -6.99
CA ASN A 223 6.99 -4.06 -6.07
C ASN A 223 6.87 -4.67 -4.66
N TYR A 224 8.01 -4.99 -4.04
CA TYR A 224 8.10 -5.75 -2.78
C TYR A 224 7.12 -5.24 -1.72
N MET A 225 6.93 -3.93 -1.64
CA MET A 225 5.98 -3.29 -0.74
C MET A 225 4.52 -3.66 -1.06
N GLU A 226 4.09 -3.62 -2.33
CA GLU A 226 2.73 -4.02 -2.74
C GLU A 226 2.49 -5.50 -2.41
N ALA A 227 3.45 -6.37 -2.71
CA ALA A 227 3.34 -7.80 -2.43
C ALA A 227 3.28 -8.09 -0.92
N LEU A 228 4.09 -7.38 -0.12
CA LEU A 228 4.10 -7.51 1.34
C LEU A 228 2.78 -7.00 1.96
N ILE A 229 2.26 -5.87 1.46
CA ILE A 229 0.95 -5.33 1.89
C ILE A 229 -0.17 -6.29 1.51
N GLU A 230 -0.21 -6.78 0.27
CA GLU A 230 -1.24 -7.71 -0.20
C GLU A 230 -1.21 -9.00 0.62
N LYS A 231 -0.02 -9.57 0.84
CA LYS A 231 0.16 -10.76 1.67
C LYS A 231 -0.27 -10.52 3.11
N TRP A 232 0.08 -9.38 3.70
CA TRP A 232 -0.33 -9.01 5.05
C TRP A 232 -1.86 -8.79 5.16
N MET A 233 -2.47 -8.13 4.18
CA MET A 233 -3.91 -7.85 4.13
C MET A 233 -4.75 -9.12 3.95
N ASN A 234 -4.25 -10.07 3.17
CA ASN A 234 -4.95 -11.31 2.83
C ASN A 234 -4.62 -12.49 3.76
N SER A 235 -3.62 -12.36 4.65
CA SER A 235 -3.25 -13.40 5.61
C SER A 235 -4.26 -13.51 6.74
N LEU A 236 -4.60 -14.75 7.12
CA LEU A 236 -5.40 -15.03 8.32
C LEU A 236 -4.59 -14.85 9.62
N SER A 237 -3.25 -14.85 9.53
CA SER A 237 -2.32 -14.57 10.63
C SER A 237 -1.34 -13.45 10.23
N PRO A 238 -1.78 -12.18 10.24
CA PRO A 238 -0.98 -11.03 9.78
C PRO A 238 0.32 -10.84 10.58
N GLU A 239 0.32 -11.21 11.86
CA GLU A 239 1.48 -11.20 12.76
C GLU A 239 2.60 -12.15 12.33
N LYS A 240 2.27 -13.17 11.51
CA LYS A 240 3.27 -14.05 10.89
C LYS A 240 3.87 -13.48 9.60
N VAL A 241 3.30 -12.40 9.07
CA VAL A 241 3.82 -11.68 7.89
C VAL A 241 4.61 -10.45 8.33
N LEU A 242 4.05 -9.62 9.22
CA LEU A 242 4.68 -8.44 9.80
C LEU A 242 4.60 -8.50 11.33
N SER A 243 5.72 -8.27 12.01
CA SER A 243 5.79 -8.31 13.48
C SER A 243 6.58 -7.14 14.04
N ASP A 244 6.13 -6.60 15.17
CA ASP A 244 6.88 -5.57 15.94
C ASP A 244 8.10 -6.17 16.68
N TYR A 245 8.18 -7.51 16.76
CA TYR A 245 9.26 -8.24 17.44
C TYR A 245 9.74 -9.44 16.61
N LEU A 246 11.05 -9.63 16.52
CA LEU A 246 11.66 -10.86 16.02
C LEU A 246 12.58 -11.46 17.07
N ASP A 247 12.46 -12.76 17.28
CA ASP A 247 13.35 -13.49 18.17
C ASP A 247 14.81 -13.34 17.71
N GLY A 248 15.72 -13.04 18.63
CA GLY A 248 17.13 -12.80 18.33
C GLY A 248 17.45 -11.47 17.64
N VAL A 249 16.51 -10.53 17.52
CA VAL A 249 16.75 -9.16 17.04
C VAL A 249 16.27 -8.15 18.08
N ASN A 250 17.19 -7.32 18.58
CA ASN A 250 16.86 -6.20 19.47
C ASN A 250 16.98 -4.87 18.71
N VAL A 251 16.02 -3.98 18.89
CA VAL A 251 15.92 -2.70 18.20
C VAL A 251 16.02 -1.57 19.20
N GLU A 252 17.03 -0.72 19.05
CA GLU A 252 17.15 0.53 19.78
C GLU A 252 16.95 1.71 18.83
N HIS A 253 16.44 2.83 19.33
CA HIS A 253 16.18 4.03 18.53
C HIS A 253 16.64 5.30 19.25
N SER A 254 17.21 6.25 18.50
CA SER A 254 17.79 7.49 19.04
C SER A 254 16.79 8.47 19.66
N SER A 255 15.52 8.39 19.28
CA SER A 255 14.44 9.25 19.76
C SER A 255 13.12 8.49 19.85
N ASN A 256 12.12 9.07 20.50
CA ASN A 256 10.76 8.53 20.51
C ASN A 256 10.23 8.34 19.09
N LEU A 257 9.49 7.24 18.86
CA LEU A 257 8.88 6.92 17.57
C LEU A 257 7.74 7.86 17.17
N SER A 258 7.11 8.51 18.16
CA SER A 258 6.13 9.58 17.98
C SER A 258 6.75 10.92 18.41
N VAL A 259 6.74 11.89 17.52
CA VAL A 259 7.33 13.23 17.72
C VAL A 259 6.31 14.31 17.37
N THR A 260 6.25 15.37 18.15
CA THR A 260 5.40 16.53 17.87
C THR A 260 6.27 17.76 17.59
N VAL A 261 5.99 18.46 16.49
CA VAL A 261 6.73 19.64 16.02
C VAL A 261 5.78 20.83 15.88
N THR A 262 6.22 22.02 16.31
CA THR A 262 5.38 23.23 16.39
C THR A 262 5.48 24.14 15.17
N THR A 263 6.41 23.86 14.26
CA THR A 263 6.72 24.69 13.09
C THR A 263 6.37 23.97 11.80
N LYS A 264 5.79 24.71 10.84
CA LYS A 264 5.46 24.18 9.51
C LYS A 264 6.68 23.58 8.81
N LYS A 265 7.79 24.33 8.82
CA LYS A 265 9.09 23.85 8.34
C LYS A 265 9.78 23.15 9.48
N SER A 266 9.80 21.82 9.41
CA SER A 266 10.45 20.99 10.43
C SER A 266 11.06 19.77 9.74
N ALA A 267 12.16 19.30 10.33
CA ALA A 267 12.81 18.07 9.92
C ALA A 267 13.19 17.29 11.19
N HIS A 268 13.07 15.97 11.12
CA HIS A 268 13.43 15.07 12.20
C HIS A 268 14.12 13.85 11.62
N SER A 269 14.95 13.17 12.40
CA SER A 269 15.58 11.92 11.97
C SER A 269 15.66 10.92 13.10
N TRP A 270 15.37 9.66 12.78
CA TRP A 270 15.54 8.53 13.68
C TRP A 270 16.71 7.69 13.22
N THR A 271 17.53 7.26 14.19
CA THR A 271 18.54 6.24 13.99
C THR A 271 18.08 4.97 14.69
N PHE A 272 17.88 3.90 13.92
CA PHE A 272 17.53 2.56 14.41
C PHE A 272 18.78 1.70 14.45
N SER A 273 19.10 1.16 15.62
CA SER A 273 20.18 0.21 15.85
C SER A 273 19.60 -1.18 16.03
N LEU A 274 19.78 -2.06 15.04
CA LEU A 274 19.33 -3.45 15.06
C LEU A 274 20.49 -4.34 15.50
N PHE A 275 20.41 -4.89 16.71
CA PHE A 275 21.35 -5.86 17.24
C PHE A 275 20.82 -7.28 17.02
N CYS A 276 21.46 -8.07 16.17
CA CYS A 276 21.02 -9.42 15.82
C CYS A 276 21.95 -10.47 16.44
N LYS A 277 21.39 -11.32 17.32
CA LYS A 277 22.06 -12.48 17.93
C LYS A 277 21.10 -13.68 17.95
N PRO A 278 21.34 -14.75 17.17
CA PRO A 278 22.50 -14.98 16.28
C PRO A 278 22.52 -14.05 15.06
N VAL A 279 23.64 -14.02 14.34
CA VAL A 279 23.83 -13.21 13.11
C VAL A 279 22.68 -13.44 12.11
N ARG A 280 22.04 -12.34 11.68
CA ARG A 280 21.00 -12.35 10.63
C ARG A 280 21.31 -11.29 9.59
N LYS A 281 21.24 -11.66 8.31
CA LYS A 281 21.52 -10.74 7.21
C LYS A 281 20.28 -9.91 6.90
N LEU A 282 20.40 -8.58 6.95
CA LEU A 282 19.37 -7.66 6.49
C LEU A 282 19.47 -7.54 4.96
N TYR A 283 18.42 -7.96 4.25
CA TYR A 283 18.37 -7.93 2.79
C TYR A 283 17.70 -6.67 2.26
N ARG A 284 16.63 -6.21 2.92
CA ARG A 284 15.84 -5.06 2.46
C ARG A 284 15.36 -4.20 3.61
N ILE A 285 15.21 -2.90 3.33
CA ILE A 285 14.53 -1.93 4.19
C ILE A 285 13.56 -1.17 3.31
N ALA A 286 12.31 -1.03 3.72
CA ALA A 286 11.34 -0.26 2.94
C ALA A 286 10.41 0.58 3.83
N LEU A 287 9.90 1.66 3.26
CA LEU A 287 8.86 2.52 3.84
C LEU A 287 7.50 2.12 3.25
N LEU A 288 6.67 1.47 4.05
CA LEU A 288 5.53 0.70 3.56
C LEU A 288 4.42 1.56 2.93
N TYR A 289 4.16 2.77 3.44
CA TYR A 289 3.04 3.60 3.00
C TYR A 289 3.47 4.73 2.06
N ASP A 290 2.77 4.86 0.93
CA ASP A 290 3.05 5.89 -0.08
C ASP A 290 2.33 7.24 0.20
N ALA A 291 1.37 7.27 1.14
CA ALA A 291 0.53 8.44 1.43
C ALA A 291 1.33 9.71 1.79
N HIS A 292 2.51 9.55 2.39
CA HIS A 292 3.39 10.65 2.80
C HIS A 292 4.80 10.49 2.22
N ARG A 293 4.94 9.84 1.06
CA ARG A 293 6.23 9.58 0.38
C ARG A 293 7.18 10.79 0.31
N PRO A 294 6.72 12.03 0.00
CA PRO A 294 7.62 13.18 -0.09
C PRO A 294 8.26 13.58 1.26
N HIS A 295 7.69 13.12 2.37
CA HIS A 295 8.09 13.55 3.70
C HIS A 295 9.06 12.59 4.38
N PHE A 296 9.13 11.33 3.98
CA PHE A 296 9.99 10.33 4.60
C PHE A 296 11.02 9.81 3.61
N SER A 297 12.23 9.53 4.07
CA SER A 297 13.25 8.85 3.27
C SER A 297 14.24 8.07 4.15
N ILE A 298 14.80 6.99 3.61
CA ILE A 298 15.93 6.29 4.20
C ILE A 298 17.18 7.10 3.80
N THR A 299 17.88 7.66 4.77
CA THR A 299 19.02 8.58 4.52
C THR A 299 20.37 7.89 4.66
N GLY A 300 20.43 6.75 5.37
CA GLY A 300 21.68 5.99 5.49
C GLY A 300 21.47 4.61 6.09
N VAL A 301 22.28 3.66 5.63
CA VAL A 301 22.34 2.31 6.20
C VAL A 301 23.81 1.97 6.41
N SER A 302 24.17 1.56 7.62
CA SER A 302 25.51 1.07 7.92
C SER A 302 25.48 -0.28 8.63
N VAL A 303 26.54 -1.04 8.42
CA VAL A 303 26.72 -2.38 8.98
C VAL A 303 28.05 -2.41 9.74
N GLY A 304 28.02 -2.91 10.97
CA GLY A 304 29.20 -3.08 11.82
C GLY A 304 29.11 -2.32 13.15
N ASP A 305 29.97 -2.71 14.09
CA ASP A 305 30.10 -2.07 15.41
C ASP A 305 30.69 -0.64 15.28
N ALA A 306 30.55 0.20 16.30
CA ALA A 306 30.86 1.64 16.26
C ALA A 306 32.26 2.01 15.74
N GLY A 307 33.23 1.08 15.74
CA GLY A 307 34.58 1.25 15.20
C GLY A 307 34.81 0.77 13.75
N ALA A 308 33.85 0.09 13.12
CA ALA A 308 33.98 -0.52 11.78
C ALA A 308 32.74 -0.26 10.88
N GLN A 309 32.02 0.83 11.11
CA GLN A 309 30.83 1.19 10.35
C GLN A 309 31.18 1.47 8.88
N ARG A 310 30.68 0.64 7.96
CA ARG A 310 30.69 0.98 6.53
C ARG A 310 29.36 1.64 6.18
N LEU A 311 29.41 2.92 5.82
CA LEU A 311 28.25 3.68 5.36
C LEU A 311 27.92 3.30 3.92
N GLN A 312 26.67 2.88 3.69
CA GLN A 312 26.09 2.81 2.36
C GLN A 312 25.16 4.00 2.21
N ALA A 313 25.54 4.93 1.32
CA ALA A 313 24.73 6.09 1.01
C ALA A 313 23.44 5.63 0.33
N ALA A 314 22.30 5.94 0.95
CA ALA A 314 21.01 5.79 0.30
C ALA A 314 20.83 6.93 -0.72
N ALA A 315 20.17 6.64 -1.85
CA ALA A 315 19.84 7.64 -2.85
C ALA A 315 18.96 8.75 -2.24
N GLU A 316 18.98 9.95 -2.82
CA GLU A 316 18.12 11.05 -2.38
C GLU A 316 16.64 10.64 -2.51
N GLY A 317 15.87 10.77 -1.42
CA GLY A 317 14.46 10.34 -1.39
C GLY A 317 14.23 8.82 -1.39
N CYS A 318 15.24 8.01 -1.06
CA CYS A 318 15.17 6.54 -1.03
C CYS A 318 13.99 6.03 -0.16
N GLN A 319 13.12 5.23 -0.77
CA GLN A 319 11.99 4.55 -0.09
C GLN A 319 12.26 3.07 0.15
N GLU A 320 13.18 2.50 -0.61
CA GLU A 320 13.58 1.10 -0.55
C GLU A 320 15.10 1.01 -0.67
N TRP A 321 15.71 0.35 0.31
CA TRP A 321 17.11 -0.01 0.30
C TRP A 321 17.23 -1.52 0.18
N THR A 322 18.11 -1.98 -0.70
CA THR A 322 18.46 -3.39 -0.87
C THR A 322 19.95 -3.56 -0.59
N ALA A 323 20.30 -4.64 0.11
CA ALA A 323 21.69 -4.95 0.41
C ALA A 323 22.44 -5.32 -0.88
N GLY A 324 23.50 -4.58 -1.21
CA GLY A 324 24.41 -4.95 -2.31
C GLY A 324 25.20 -6.23 -2.00
N GLU A 325 25.73 -6.90 -3.04
CA GLU A 325 26.50 -8.15 -2.89
C GLU A 325 27.66 -8.04 -1.88
N GLU A 326 28.29 -6.86 -1.78
CA GLU A 326 29.37 -6.56 -0.83
C GLU A 326 28.90 -6.48 0.64
N ALA A 327 27.65 -6.08 0.88
CA ALA A 327 27.04 -5.99 2.21
C ALA A 327 26.74 -7.37 2.80
N LEU A 328 26.36 -8.31 1.94
CA LEU A 328 26.03 -9.70 2.30
C LEU A 328 27.28 -10.55 2.56
N ALA A 329 28.46 -10.08 2.13
CA ALA A 329 29.76 -10.75 2.27
C ALA A 329 30.53 -10.36 3.56
N ALA A 330 30.05 -9.38 4.33
CA ALA A 330 30.70 -8.90 5.55
C ALA A 330 30.50 -9.83 6.75
N ASN A 331 31.00 -11.07 6.67
CA ASN A 331 31.13 -11.94 7.83
C ASN A 331 32.42 -11.57 8.58
N ASN A 332 32.31 -10.70 9.59
CA ASN A 332 33.44 -10.29 10.43
C ASN A 332 33.87 -11.35 11.46
N GLY A 333 33.42 -12.61 11.34
CA GLY A 333 33.73 -13.69 12.29
C GLY A 333 33.07 -13.55 13.68
N MET A 334 32.16 -12.61 13.87
CA MET A 334 31.45 -12.39 15.14
C MET A 334 30.16 -13.22 15.24
N ASP A 335 29.71 -13.46 16.48
CA ASP A 335 28.48 -14.20 16.80
C ASP A 335 27.19 -13.34 16.69
N HIS A 336 27.36 -12.05 16.41
CA HIS A 336 26.29 -11.07 16.26
C HIS A 336 26.60 -10.08 15.13
N CYS A 337 25.58 -9.38 14.64
CA CYS A 337 25.74 -8.28 13.70
C CYS A 337 24.88 -7.08 14.11
N VAL A 338 25.37 -5.88 13.82
CA VAL A 338 24.69 -4.62 14.13
C VAL A 338 24.44 -3.85 12.84
N TYR A 339 23.19 -3.44 12.64
CA TYR A 339 22.77 -2.55 11.57
C TYR A 339 22.36 -1.21 12.16
N THR A 340 22.79 -0.12 11.53
CA THR A 340 22.33 1.23 11.88
C THR A 340 21.61 1.80 10.67
N VAL A 341 20.33 2.12 10.83
CA VAL A 341 19.46 2.64 9.77
C VAL A 341 18.98 4.02 10.16
N VAL A 342 19.20 5.00 9.29
CA VAL A 342 18.78 6.38 9.48
C VAL A 342 17.59 6.67 8.59
N VAL A 343 16.49 7.11 9.19
CA VAL A 343 15.27 7.55 8.50
C VAL A 343 15.09 9.04 8.76
N GLY A 344 14.95 9.81 7.68
CA GLY A 344 14.71 11.25 7.71
C GLY A 344 13.25 11.58 7.46
N PHE A 345 12.77 12.62 8.13
CA PHE A 345 11.48 13.24 7.91
C PHE A 345 11.65 14.74 7.66
N SER A 346 10.89 15.30 6.71
CA SER A 346 10.79 16.74 6.48
C SER A 346 9.41 17.15 6.00
N THR A 347 8.86 18.24 6.55
CA THR A 347 7.59 18.82 6.11
C THR A 347 7.67 20.34 6.04
N GLU A 348 6.79 20.93 5.22
CA GLU A 348 6.51 22.37 5.14
C GLU A 348 5.03 22.70 5.46
N ILE A 349 4.25 21.68 5.84
CA ILE A 349 2.83 21.79 6.16
C ILE A 349 2.55 21.23 7.55
N PHE A 350 1.49 21.75 8.18
CA PHE A 350 0.90 21.11 9.35
C PHE A 350 0.12 19.87 8.93
N GLY A 351 0.07 18.88 9.81
CA GLY A 351 -0.58 17.61 9.57
C GLY A 351 0.04 16.49 10.40
N THR A 352 -0.61 15.33 10.37
CA THR A 352 -0.10 14.11 10.98
C THR A 352 0.43 13.19 9.89
N PHE A 353 1.66 12.74 10.07
CA PHE A 353 2.39 11.91 9.13
C PHE A 353 2.72 10.57 9.78
N ARG A 354 2.20 9.48 9.22
CA ARG A 354 2.44 8.11 9.72
C ARG A 354 3.23 7.31 8.69
N GLN A 355 4.19 6.53 9.14
CA GLN A 355 4.98 5.63 8.28
C GLN A 355 5.33 4.34 9.02
N THR A 356 5.38 3.23 8.28
CA THR A 356 5.85 1.93 8.80
C THR A 356 7.14 1.58 8.08
N ILE A 357 8.21 1.42 8.84
CA ILE A 357 9.50 0.96 8.35
C ILE A 357 9.54 -0.56 8.48
N VAL A 358 9.89 -1.26 7.41
CA VAL A 358 10.05 -2.72 7.42
C VAL A 358 11.52 -3.10 7.23
N PHE A 359 11.99 -4.07 8.01
CA PHE A 359 13.35 -4.62 7.96
C PHE A 359 13.27 -6.11 7.63
N ASP A 360 13.67 -6.47 6.41
CA ASP A 360 13.56 -7.83 5.88
C ASP A 360 14.87 -8.58 6.03
N PHE A 361 14.86 -9.62 6.86
CA PHE A 361 15.98 -10.54 7.07
C PHE A 361 15.92 -11.78 6.18
N GLY A 362 15.06 -11.79 5.16
CA GLY A 362 14.87 -12.90 4.21
C GLY A 362 13.97 -14.01 4.74
N SER A 363 13.28 -13.78 5.85
CA SER A 363 12.40 -14.73 6.50
C SER A 363 11.19 -14.02 7.11
N GLU A 364 10.05 -14.68 7.12
CA GLU A 364 8.85 -14.18 7.78
C GLU A 364 8.77 -14.64 9.26
N PRO A 365 8.23 -13.81 10.17
CA PRO A 365 7.69 -12.46 9.91
C PRO A 365 8.78 -11.42 9.61
N VAL A 366 8.44 -10.42 8.80
CA VAL A 366 9.27 -9.24 8.54
C VAL A 366 9.15 -8.29 9.74
N LEU A 367 10.28 -7.78 10.23
CA LEU A 367 10.29 -6.85 11.36
C LEU A 367 9.74 -5.50 10.92
N MET A 368 8.84 -4.89 11.71
CA MET A 368 8.34 -3.55 11.45
C MET A 368 8.55 -2.60 12.63
N GLN A 369 8.67 -1.32 12.33
CA GLN A 369 8.68 -0.21 13.30
C GLN A 369 7.78 0.91 12.78
N ARG A 370 6.88 1.41 13.63
CA ARG A 370 5.92 2.47 13.27
C ARG A 370 6.39 3.81 13.81
N ILE A 371 6.48 4.81 12.93
CA ILE A 371 6.83 6.18 13.29
C ILE A 371 5.68 7.15 12.97
N MET A 372 5.62 8.23 13.76
CA MET A 372 4.61 9.27 13.62
C MET A 372 5.22 10.65 13.87
N VAL A 373 4.84 11.63 13.05
CA VAL A 373 5.10 13.05 13.30
C VAL A 373 3.81 13.83 13.27
N ASP A 374 3.54 14.58 14.35
CA ASP A 374 2.48 15.57 14.40
C ASP A 374 3.08 16.96 14.22
N ALA A 375 2.81 17.59 13.08
CA ALA A 375 3.14 19.00 12.86
C ALA A 375 1.90 19.86 13.13
N ALA A 376 1.89 20.58 14.26
CA ALA A 376 0.76 21.38 14.72
C ALA A 376 1.19 22.80 15.10
N SER A 377 0.25 23.75 15.16
CA SER A 377 0.53 25.09 15.69
C SER A 377 0.72 25.06 17.22
N ILE A 378 1.29 26.10 17.81
CA ILE A 378 1.47 26.17 19.28
C ILE A 378 0.11 26.19 20.00
N GLU A 379 -0.87 26.91 19.45
CA GLU A 379 -2.24 26.96 20.00
C GLU A 379 -2.92 25.59 19.93
N ASP A 380 -2.83 24.91 18.78
CA ASP A 380 -3.35 23.55 18.62
C ASP A 380 -2.63 22.57 19.55
N LEU A 381 -1.31 22.73 19.73
CA LEU A 381 -0.52 21.89 20.63
C LEU A 381 -0.99 22.00 22.09
N GLU A 382 -1.35 23.20 22.57
CA GLU A 382 -1.90 23.35 23.92
C GLU A 382 -3.22 22.58 24.08
N HIS A 383 -4.09 22.63 23.06
CA HIS A 383 -5.32 21.85 23.04
C HIS A 383 -5.04 20.33 22.99
N LEU A 384 -4.09 19.88 22.17
CA LEU A 384 -3.64 18.49 22.12
C LEU A 384 -3.08 18.04 23.48
N MET A 385 -2.24 18.86 24.11
CA MET A 385 -1.64 18.55 25.42
C MET A 385 -2.68 18.47 26.54
N GLN A 386 -3.67 19.38 26.55
CA GLN A 386 -4.79 19.32 27.48
C GLN A 386 -5.62 18.05 27.28
N ALA A 387 -5.94 17.71 26.03
CA ALA A 387 -6.66 16.47 25.72
C ALA A 387 -5.86 15.22 26.11
N ARG A 388 -4.54 15.21 25.84
CA ARG A 388 -3.60 14.15 26.25
C ARG A 388 -3.57 13.96 27.76
N GLN A 389 -3.50 15.06 28.52
CA GLN A 389 -3.49 15.03 29.99
C GLN A 389 -4.79 14.43 30.56
N GLN A 390 -5.94 14.69 29.94
CA GLN A 390 -7.22 14.10 30.36
C GLN A 390 -7.32 12.58 30.10
N LEU A 391 -6.57 12.03 29.13
CA LEU A 391 -6.50 10.59 28.86
C LEU A 391 -5.45 9.86 29.69
N LEU A 392 -4.31 10.49 29.99
CA LEU A 392 -3.22 9.92 30.82
C LEU A 392 -3.66 9.52 32.24
N MET A 393 -4.75 10.10 32.74
CA MET A 393 -5.34 9.74 34.04
C MET A 393 -6.15 8.43 34.02
N THR A 394 -6.30 7.78 32.86
CA THR A 394 -7.07 6.54 32.70
C THR A 394 -6.17 5.34 33.05
N ALA A 395 -6.65 4.43 33.90
CA ALA A 395 -5.86 3.28 34.38
C ALA A 395 -5.31 2.43 33.22
N LYS A 396 -3.98 2.25 33.14
CA LYS A 396 -3.29 1.48 32.07
C LYS A 396 -4.02 0.17 31.76
N ARG A 397 -4.45 -0.04 30.51
CA ARG A 397 -5.12 -1.27 30.05
C ARG A 397 -4.22 -2.49 30.30
N TRP A 398 -4.83 -3.64 30.54
CA TRP A 398 -4.10 -4.91 30.50
C TRP A 398 -4.15 -5.43 29.07
N ASP A 399 -2.98 -5.54 28.49
CA ASP A 399 -2.77 -5.94 27.11
C ASP A 399 -1.50 -6.81 27.02
N PRO A 400 -1.28 -7.53 25.91
CA PRO A 400 -0.13 -8.42 25.74
C PRO A 400 1.25 -7.75 25.92
N SER A 401 1.34 -6.42 25.79
CA SER A 401 2.58 -5.67 26.06
C SER A 401 2.96 -5.70 27.54
N CYS A 402 1.99 -5.71 28.46
CA CYS A 402 2.24 -5.59 29.89
C CYS A 402 1.86 -6.83 30.73
N LYS A 403 1.04 -7.75 30.21
CA LYS A 403 0.60 -8.99 30.87
C LYS A 403 0.62 -10.18 29.91
N THR A 404 0.72 -11.39 30.45
CA THR A 404 0.44 -12.62 29.70
C THR A 404 -1.04 -12.94 29.86
N ILE A 405 -1.83 -12.79 28.79
CA ILE A 405 -3.28 -13.03 28.81
C ILE A 405 -3.53 -14.51 28.48
N VAL A 406 -4.23 -15.20 29.37
CA VAL A 406 -4.74 -16.56 29.15
C VAL A 406 -6.18 -16.44 28.69
N GLU A 407 -6.41 -16.65 27.38
CA GLU A 407 -7.74 -16.58 26.76
C GLU A 407 -8.68 -17.66 27.31
N PHE A 408 -9.98 -17.39 27.25
CA PHE A 408 -11.00 -18.37 27.61
C PHE A 408 -11.10 -19.50 26.57
N SER A 409 -11.09 -20.75 27.03
CA SER A 409 -11.27 -21.95 26.19
C SER A 409 -12.58 -22.70 26.54
N PRO A 410 -13.38 -23.15 25.55
CA PRO A 410 -13.20 -23.02 24.10
C PRO A 410 -13.50 -21.60 23.60
N ASN A 411 -12.69 -21.13 22.65
CA ASN A 411 -12.87 -19.83 22.03
C ASN A 411 -13.77 -19.99 20.79
N GLU A 412 -14.98 -19.44 20.83
CA GLU A 412 -15.97 -19.51 19.72
C GLU A 412 -15.73 -18.44 18.65
N THR A 413 -14.71 -17.59 18.79
CA THR A 413 -14.40 -16.59 17.77
C THR A 413 -14.06 -17.25 16.43
N VAL A 414 -14.76 -16.81 15.39
CA VAL A 414 -14.51 -17.23 14.00
C VAL A 414 -13.10 -16.77 13.61
N ASP A 415 -12.41 -17.55 12.78
CA ASP A 415 -11.05 -17.21 12.31
C ASP A 415 -10.95 -15.80 11.70
N LEU A 416 -12.02 -15.33 11.07
CA LEU A 416 -12.13 -13.97 10.55
C LEU A 416 -12.06 -12.92 11.66
N ASP A 417 -12.81 -13.08 12.75
CA ASP A 417 -12.84 -12.14 13.87
C ASP A 417 -11.48 -12.08 14.57
N ARG A 418 -10.85 -13.23 14.76
CA ARG A 418 -9.48 -13.32 15.30
C ARG A 418 -8.50 -12.53 14.43
N SER A 419 -8.60 -12.69 13.11
CA SER A 419 -7.75 -11.97 12.16
C SER A 419 -8.01 -10.46 12.14
N LEU A 420 -9.26 -10.00 12.33
CA LEU A 420 -9.59 -8.58 12.42
C LEU A 420 -9.06 -7.95 13.71
N LEU A 421 -9.23 -8.62 14.85
CA LEU A 421 -8.73 -8.18 16.14
C LEU A 421 -7.19 -8.10 16.17
N ALA A 422 -6.50 -9.01 15.48
CA ALA A 422 -5.05 -8.94 15.35
C ALA A 422 -4.58 -7.71 14.53
N ARG A 423 -5.36 -7.29 13.53
CA ARG A 423 -5.08 -6.12 12.67
C ARG A 423 -5.43 -4.81 13.34
N TYR A 424 -6.53 -4.78 14.08
CA TYR A 424 -7.03 -3.60 14.74
C TYR A 424 -6.39 -3.45 16.13
N GLN A 425 -5.34 -2.63 16.19
CA GLN A 425 -4.66 -2.32 17.45
C GLN A 425 -4.98 -0.91 17.89
N ILE A 426 -5.54 -0.81 19.10
CA ILE A 426 -5.85 0.47 19.72
C ILE A 426 -4.52 1.14 20.11
N PRO A 427 -4.27 2.38 19.67
CA PRO A 427 -3.03 3.07 19.98
C PRO A 427 -2.76 3.14 21.49
N LEU A 428 -1.54 2.80 21.90
CA LEU A 428 -1.19 2.52 23.29
C LEU A 428 -0.97 3.79 24.13
N SER A 429 -0.91 4.97 23.50
CA SER A 429 -0.71 6.25 24.19
C SER A 429 -1.57 7.37 23.60
N ALA A 430 -1.95 8.32 24.46
CA ALA A 430 -2.68 9.54 24.10
C ALA A 430 -1.98 10.34 22.97
N ASP A 431 -0.65 10.23 22.88
CA ASP A 431 0.16 10.88 21.84
C ASP A 431 -0.12 10.33 20.44
N GLN A 432 -0.59 9.08 20.32
CA GLN A 432 -0.92 8.47 19.03
C GLN A 432 -2.37 8.76 18.57
N LEU A 433 -3.19 9.35 19.46
CA LEU A 433 -4.64 9.48 19.33
C LEU A 433 -5.09 10.91 19.11
N PHE A 434 -4.40 11.85 19.77
CA PHE A 434 -4.61 13.28 19.57
C PHE A 434 -3.60 13.80 18.57
N THR A 435 -3.92 13.50 17.32
CA THR A 435 -3.27 13.93 16.08
C THR A 435 -3.91 15.22 15.57
N GLN A 436 -3.24 15.93 14.65
CA GLN A 436 -3.79 17.16 14.06
C GLN A 436 -5.12 16.91 13.32
N SER A 437 -5.29 15.72 12.72
CA SER A 437 -6.54 15.29 12.06
C SER A 437 -7.77 15.34 12.97
N VAL A 438 -7.61 15.19 14.28
CA VAL A 438 -8.71 15.30 15.25
C VAL A 438 -9.16 16.76 15.42
N LEU A 439 -8.22 17.70 15.34
CA LEU A 439 -8.47 19.14 15.50
C LEU A 439 -9.03 19.80 14.23
N ASP A 440 -8.90 19.15 13.08
CA ASP A 440 -9.42 19.67 11.82
C ASP A 440 -10.93 19.98 11.92
N LYS A 441 -11.29 21.25 11.72
CA LYS A 441 -12.70 21.69 11.85
C LYS A 441 -13.61 21.14 10.75
N THR A 442 -13.06 20.77 9.60
CA THR A 442 -13.81 20.31 8.43
C THR A 442 -13.36 18.93 7.96
N LEU A 443 -14.31 18.10 7.54
CA LEU A 443 -14.03 16.83 6.86
C LEU A 443 -13.79 17.11 5.38
N THR A 444 -12.62 16.72 4.88
CA THR A 444 -12.23 16.77 3.48
C THR A 444 -12.02 15.36 2.96
N ARG A 445 -11.94 15.19 1.63
CA ARG A 445 -11.64 13.90 1.02
C ARG A 445 -10.31 13.32 1.52
N ASP A 446 -9.33 14.18 1.78
CA ASP A 446 -7.96 13.77 2.10
C ASP A 446 -7.76 13.46 3.59
N ASN A 447 -8.56 14.07 4.49
CA ASN A 447 -8.47 13.81 5.94
C ASN A 447 -9.53 12.84 6.47
N TYR A 448 -10.56 12.49 5.67
CA TYR A 448 -11.71 11.69 6.11
C TYR A 448 -11.31 10.37 6.78
N GLN A 449 -10.47 9.57 6.11
CA GLN A 449 -10.09 8.24 6.60
C GLN A 449 -9.31 8.31 7.91
N ALA A 450 -8.26 9.15 7.95
CA ALA A 450 -7.44 9.32 9.14
C ALA A 450 -8.28 9.83 10.32
N ARG A 451 -9.13 10.85 10.08
CA ARG A 451 -9.97 11.44 11.11
C ARG A 451 -11.01 10.46 11.66
N LEU A 452 -11.65 9.63 10.84
CA LEU A 452 -12.60 8.64 11.36
C LEU A 452 -11.92 7.55 12.18
N HIS A 453 -10.73 7.09 11.80
CA HIS A 453 -9.96 6.15 12.62
C HIS A 453 -9.56 6.79 13.97
N ASP A 454 -9.10 8.04 13.96
CA ASP A 454 -8.72 8.72 15.21
C ASP A 454 -9.94 8.94 16.13
N LEU A 455 -11.10 9.31 15.57
CA LEU A 455 -12.35 9.41 16.33
C LEU A 455 -12.80 8.07 16.92
N LEU A 456 -12.67 6.98 16.15
CA LEU A 456 -12.98 5.62 16.63
C LEU A 456 -12.10 5.25 17.83
N TYR A 457 -10.78 5.49 17.74
CA TYR A 457 -9.89 5.20 18.86
C TYR A 457 -10.18 6.07 20.10
N ILE A 458 -10.54 7.34 19.90
CA ILE A 458 -10.96 8.23 20.99
C ILE A 458 -12.22 7.69 21.66
N GLU A 459 -13.20 7.23 20.86
CA GLU A 459 -14.43 6.63 21.37
C GLU A 459 -14.13 5.38 22.21
N GLU A 460 -13.30 4.46 21.72
CA GLU A 460 -12.96 3.23 22.45
C GLU A 460 -12.27 3.50 23.78
N ILE A 461 -11.42 4.53 23.83
CA ILE A 461 -10.75 4.92 25.08
C ILE A 461 -11.72 5.61 26.03
N ALA A 462 -12.65 6.42 25.52
CA ALA A 462 -13.72 6.98 26.32
C ALA A 462 -14.60 5.87 26.93
N GLN A 463 -14.96 4.85 26.14
CA GLN A 463 -15.69 3.68 26.62
C GLN A 463 -14.88 2.92 27.68
N TYR A 464 -13.59 2.66 27.43
CA TYR A 464 -12.71 2.01 28.40
C TYR A 464 -12.57 2.83 29.70
N LYS A 465 -12.49 4.16 29.61
CA LYS A 465 -12.44 5.05 30.79
C LYS A 465 -13.69 4.92 31.64
N GLU A 466 -14.87 4.90 31.02
CA GLU A 466 -16.13 4.71 31.73
C GLU A 466 -16.21 3.34 32.41
N VAL A 467 -15.82 2.28 31.69
CA VAL A 467 -15.81 0.90 32.19
C VAL A 467 -14.75 0.71 33.30
N SER A 468 -13.63 1.43 33.23
CA SER A 468 -12.56 1.34 34.23
C SER A 468 -12.99 1.75 35.64
N LYS A 469 -14.14 2.44 35.80
CA LYS A 469 -14.74 2.77 37.09
C LYS A 469 -15.17 1.52 37.87
N PHE A 470 -15.41 0.39 37.20
CA PHE A 470 -15.75 -0.90 37.81
C PHE A 470 -14.53 -1.81 38.06
N ASN A 471 -13.30 -1.31 37.83
CA ASN A 471 -12.08 -2.07 38.15
C ASN A 471 -11.90 -2.17 39.67
N ILE A 472 -12.39 -3.26 40.26
CA ILE A 472 -12.47 -3.43 41.71
C ILE A 472 -11.61 -4.63 42.15
N LYS A 473 -11.13 -4.60 43.40
CA LYS A 473 -10.61 -5.79 44.07
C LYS A 473 -11.80 -6.51 44.70
N VAL A 474 -12.09 -7.72 44.25
CA VAL A 474 -13.27 -8.47 44.66
C VAL A 474 -12.91 -9.86 45.16
N ASN A 475 -13.71 -10.39 46.07
CA ASN A 475 -13.69 -11.79 46.45
C ASN A 475 -14.69 -12.52 45.55
N LEU A 476 -14.20 -13.35 44.64
CA LEU A 476 -15.03 -14.22 43.83
C LEU A 476 -15.46 -15.42 44.67
N GLN A 477 -16.76 -15.68 44.75
CA GLN A 477 -17.30 -16.91 45.30
C GLN A 477 -17.39 -17.96 44.19
N LEU A 478 -16.62 -19.03 44.32
CA LEU A 478 -16.58 -20.12 43.36
C LEU A 478 -17.72 -21.09 43.63
N VAL A 479 -18.51 -21.41 42.62
CA VAL A 479 -19.69 -22.28 42.72
C VAL A 479 -19.76 -23.23 41.52
N THR A 480 -20.28 -24.43 41.74
CA THR A 480 -20.55 -25.42 40.68
C THR A 480 -21.89 -25.20 40.00
N SER A 481 -22.80 -24.45 40.64
CA SER A 481 -24.11 -24.13 40.08
C SER A 481 -24.67 -22.85 40.68
N PHE A 482 -25.53 -22.16 39.93
CA PHE A 482 -26.32 -21.05 40.45
C PHE A 482 -27.72 -21.04 39.85
N MET A 483 -28.65 -20.43 40.59
CA MET A 483 -30.04 -20.26 40.19
C MET A 483 -30.25 -18.85 39.64
N LEU A 484 -30.83 -18.75 38.45
CA LEU A 484 -31.31 -17.49 37.91
C LEU A 484 -32.77 -17.29 38.29
N THR A 485 -33.05 -16.21 39.01
CA THR A 485 -34.41 -15.80 39.38
C THR A 485 -34.91 -14.76 38.37
N GLY A 486 -35.87 -15.12 37.51
CA GLY A 486 -36.41 -14.20 36.50
C GLY A 486 -37.16 -14.89 35.35
N ILE A 487 -37.35 -14.14 34.25
CA ILE A 487 -38.09 -14.56 33.04
C ILE A 487 -37.38 -15.72 32.31
N SER A 488 -36.05 -15.76 32.42
CA SER A 488 -35.16 -16.83 31.94
C SER A 488 -34.82 -17.83 33.05
N GLY A 489 -35.79 -18.15 33.92
CA GLY A 489 -35.57 -18.93 35.14
C GLY A 489 -35.01 -20.34 34.86
N GLY A 490 -33.95 -20.70 35.59
CA GLY A 490 -33.30 -22.01 35.46
C GLY A 490 -32.08 -22.17 36.38
N ALA A 491 -31.70 -23.42 36.61
CA ALA A 491 -30.45 -23.78 37.28
C ALA A 491 -29.35 -23.97 36.22
N LYS A 492 -28.23 -23.26 36.35
CA LYS A 492 -27.04 -23.50 35.54
C LYS A 492 -26.04 -24.33 36.33
N TYR A 493 -25.47 -25.35 35.70
CA TYR A 493 -24.45 -26.24 36.28
C TYR A 493 -23.18 -26.16 35.45
N ALA A 494 -22.04 -25.98 36.11
CA ALA A 494 -20.75 -25.96 35.46
C ALA A 494 -20.41 -27.38 34.96
N GLN A 495 -19.88 -27.47 33.75
CA GLN A 495 -19.57 -28.74 33.08
C GLN A 495 -18.08 -28.84 32.76
N ASN A 496 -17.59 -30.06 32.56
CA ASN A 496 -16.24 -30.33 32.03
C ASN A 496 -15.10 -29.67 32.83
N GLY A 497 -15.20 -29.65 34.16
CA GLY A 497 -14.16 -29.09 35.04
C GLY A 497 -14.11 -27.55 35.09
N GLN A 498 -15.08 -26.87 34.48
CA GLN A 498 -15.28 -25.43 34.64
C GLN A 498 -15.88 -25.11 36.01
N LEU A 499 -15.75 -23.86 36.44
CA LEU A 499 -16.42 -23.33 37.63
C LEU A 499 -17.11 -22.02 37.28
N PHE A 500 -18.19 -21.72 38.00
CA PHE A 500 -18.74 -20.38 38.03
C PHE A 500 -18.10 -19.58 39.15
N ALA A 501 -17.94 -18.29 38.94
CA ALA A 501 -17.56 -17.32 39.94
C ALA A 501 -18.66 -16.27 40.03
N ARG A 502 -18.99 -15.81 41.22
CA ARG A 502 -19.87 -14.64 41.39
C ARG A 502 -19.26 -13.65 42.36
N PHE A 503 -19.54 -12.38 42.14
CA PHE A 503 -19.23 -11.34 43.11
C PHE A 503 -20.34 -10.32 43.17
N LYS A 504 -20.46 -9.68 44.34
CA LYS A 504 -21.41 -8.60 44.56
C LYS A 504 -20.79 -7.28 44.13
N LEU A 505 -21.58 -6.46 43.44
CA LEU A 505 -21.19 -5.13 43.04
C LEU A 505 -21.33 -4.15 44.21
N THR A 506 -20.39 -3.20 44.30
CA THR A 506 -20.44 -2.11 45.29
C THR A 506 -21.50 -1.07 44.93
N GLU A 507 -21.73 -0.86 43.63
CA GLU A 507 -22.73 0.04 43.07
C GLU A 507 -23.67 -0.75 42.16
N THR A 508 -24.96 -0.42 42.18
CA THR A 508 -25.95 -1.10 41.35
C THR A 508 -25.72 -0.79 39.88
N LEU A 509 -25.65 -1.84 39.03
CA LEU A 509 -25.63 -1.64 37.59
C LEU A 509 -26.97 -1.08 37.12
N SER A 510 -26.92 0.09 36.47
CA SER A 510 -28.08 0.72 35.82
C SER A 510 -27.76 1.11 34.37
N GLU A 511 -28.68 0.80 33.47
CA GLU A 511 -28.66 1.22 32.06
C GLU A 511 -28.82 2.74 31.87
N ASP A 512 -29.20 3.45 32.94
CA ASP A 512 -29.29 4.92 32.97
C ASP A 512 -27.91 5.59 33.08
N THR A 513 -26.89 4.83 33.51
CA THR A 513 -25.51 5.31 33.58
C THR A 513 -24.74 4.89 32.33
N LEU A 514 -23.80 5.72 31.87
CA LEU A 514 -22.94 5.39 30.72
C LEU A 514 -22.16 4.09 30.96
N ALA A 515 -21.50 4.01 32.11
CA ALA A 515 -20.69 2.86 32.49
C ALA A 515 -21.55 1.60 32.67
N GLY A 516 -22.69 1.68 33.37
CA GLY A 516 -23.59 0.55 33.55
C GLY A 516 -24.20 0.04 32.24
N ARG A 517 -24.56 0.94 31.32
CA ARG A 517 -25.02 0.55 29.98
C ARG A 517 -23.95 -0.20 29.19
N LEU A 518 -22.70 0.27 29.21
CA LEU A 518 -21.57 -0.40 28.54
C LEU A 518 -21.35 -1.80 29.12
N VAL A 519 -21.30 -1.92 30.45
CA VAL A 519 -21.13 -3.22 31.11
C VAL A 519 -22.27 -4.16 30.78
N MET A 520 -23.53 -3.71 30.80
CA MET A 520 -24.70 -4.56 30.52
C MET A 520 -24.76 -5.01 29.05
N THR A 521 -24.44 -4.13 28.11
CA THR A 521 -24.69 -4.38 26.67
C THR A 521 -23.48 -4.82 25.84
N LYS A 522 -22.25 -4.47 26.25
CA LYS A 522 -21.03 -4.66 25.43
C LYS A 522 -19.95 -5.53 26.06
N VAL A 523 -19.82 -5.52 27.39
CA VAL A 523 -18.77 -6.30 28.07
C VAL A 523 -19.16 -7.78 28.13
N ASN A 524 -18.40 -8.66 27.50
CA ASN A 524 -18.68 -10.11 27.48
C ASN A 524 -17.67 -10.94 28.29
N SER A 525 -16.52 -10.38 28.65
CA SER A 525 -15.50 -11.06 29.43
C SER A 525 -14.75 -10.08 30.36
N VAL A 526 -14.08 -10.65 31.36
CA VAL A 526 -13.33 -9.92 32.39
C VAL A 526 -11.97 -10.59 32.57
N LEU A 527 -10.91 -9.79 32.70
CA LEU A 527 -9.59 -10.28 33.09
C LEU A 527 -9.47 -10.35 34.61
N LEU A 528 -9.01 -11.51 35.09
CA LEU A 528 -8.81 -11.83 36.49
C LEU A 528 -7.31 -11.90 36.79
N LEU A 529 -6.86 -11.12 37.79
CA LEU A 529 -5.54 -11.24 38.38
C LEU A 529 -5.66 -11.77 39.82
N PRO A 530 -5.29 -13.03 40.09
CA PRO A 530 -5.29 -13.59 41.44
C PRO A 530 -4.32 -12.87 42.38
N LEU A 531 -4.79 -12.46 43.56
CA LEU A 531 -3.98 -11.72 44.55
C LEU A 531 -3.36 -12.63 45.62
N ALA A 532 -3.92 -13.82 45.85
CA ALA A 532 -3.59 -14.68 46.99
C ALA A 532 -2.33 -15.56 46.81
N ARG A 533 -1.56 -15.41 45.72
CA ARG A 533 -0.39 -16.27 45.42
C ARG A 533 0.87 -15.52 45.03
N GLN A 534 1.13 -14.38 45.66
CA GLN A 534 2.41 -13.69 45.48
C GLN A 534 3.62 -14.53 45.94
N GLU A 535 3.40 -15.58 46.75
CA GLU A 535 4.45 -16.47 47.26
C GLU A 535 4.86 -17.62 46.31
N TRP A 536 4.04 -17.99 45.31
CA TRP A 536 4.40 -19.03 44.30
C TRP A 536 5.10 -18.43 43.07
N CYS A 537 4.97 -17.12 42.87
CA CYS A 537 5.53 -16.40 41.73
C CYS A 537 6.62 -15.42 42.17
N SER A 538 7.66 -15.92 42.85
CA SER A 538 9.01 -15.40 42.63
C SER A 538 9.42 -15.74 41.20
N GLN A 539 8.75 -15.09 40.23
CA GLN A 539 9.06 -15.26 38.82
C GLN A 539 10.48 -14.73 38.58
N PRO A 540 11.28 -15.39 37.74
CA PRO A 540 12.58 -14.86 37.36
C PRO A 540 12.40 -13.45 36.75
N PRO A 541 13.36 -12.53 36.96
CA PRO A 541 13.28 -11.18 36.40
C PRO A 541 13.05 -11.24 34.89
N GLY A 542 11.94 -10.67 34.41
CA GLY A 542 11.57 -10.60 33.00
C GLY A 542 10.26 -11.31 32.60
N VAL A 543 9.63 -12.10 33.48
CA VAL A 543 8.34 -12.74 33.17
C VAL A 543 7.18 -11.78 33.48
N LYS A 544 6.23 -11.64 32.54
CA LYS A 544 5.03 -10.82 32.72
C LYS A 544 4.03 -11.54 33.63
N GLU A 545 3.35 -10.79 34.51
CA GLU A 545 2.24 -11.33 35.31
C GLU A 545 1.15 -11.91 34.41
N ARG A 546 0.64 -13.09 34.79
CA ARG A 546 -0.44 -13.79 34.08
C ARG A 546 -1.80 -13.27 34.53
N VAL A 547 -2.67 -12.98 33.57
CA VAL A 547 -4.07 -12.61 33.79
C VAL A 547 -4.96 -13.58 33.02
N TYR A 548 -6.09 -13.94 33.60
CA TYR A 548 -6.97 -14.99 33.07
C TYR A 548 -8.28 -14.40 32.61
N GLU A 549 -8.69 -14.70 31.38
CA GLU A 549 -9.99 -14.29 30.87
C GLU A 549 -11.11 -15.19 31.43
N ALA A 550 -12.16 -14.58 31.95
CA ALA A 550 -13.39 -15.24 32.36
C ALA A 550 -14.57 -14.63 31.60
N CYS A 551 -15.40 -15.47 30.98
CA CYS A 551 -16.60 -15.02 30.28
C CYS A 551 -17.68 -14.60 31.28
N ILE A 552 -18.46 -13.58 30.94
CA ILE A 552 -19.64 -13.21 31.70
C ILE A 552 -20.79 -14.11 31.27
N GLU A 553 -21.33 -14.86 32.23
CA GLU A 553 -22.43 -15.80 32.01
C GLU A 553 -23.79 -15.14 32.25
N GLU A 554 -23.88 -14.25 33.25
CA GLU A 554 -25.07 -13.45 33.55
C GLU A 554 -24.69 -12.15 34.27
N LYS A 555 -25.45 -11.09 34.01
CA LYS A 555 -25.36 -9.81 34.72
C LYS A 555 -26.70 -9.52 35.40
N THR A 556 -26.66 -9.23 36.68
CA THR A 556 -27.83 -8.75 37.44
C THR A 556 -27.51 -7.36 38.00
N LYS A 557 -28.51 -6.70 38.60
CA LYS A 557 -28.30 -5.37 39.20
C LYS A 557 -27.21 -5.36 40.28
N ASP A 558 -27.09 -6.44 41.04
CA ASP A 558 -26.23 -6.53 42.23
C ASP A 558 -25.08 -7.53 42.09
N TYR A 559 -25.15 -8.46 41.12
CA TYR A 559 -24.17 -9.54 40.94
C TYR A 559 -23.78 -9.73 39.49
N ILE A 560 -22.51 -10.05 39.27
CA ILE A 560 -22.01 -10.57 37.99
C ILE A 560 -21.61 -12.03 38.19
N PHE A 561 -22.07 -12.88 37.27
CA PHE A 561 -21.73 -14.29 37.21
C PHE A 561 -20.74 -14.52 36.07
N LEU A 562 -19.60 -15.09 36.41
CA LEU A 562 -18.49 -15.39 35.51
C LEU A 562 -18.39 -16.91 35.32
N ARG A 563 -17.92 -17.31 34.16
CA ARG A 563 -17.53 -18.68 33.83
C ARG A 563 -16.02 -18.74 33.66
N ILE A 564 -15.39 -19.66 34.37
CA ILE A 564 -13.94 -19.87 34.36
C ILE A 564 -13.65 -21.19 33.63
N CYS A 565 -12.73 -21.16 32.66
CA CYS A 565 -12.39 -22.34 31.88
C CYS A 565 -11.65 -23.38 32.73
N LYS A 566 -11.71 -24.64 32.28
CA LYS A 566 -11.08 -25.78 32.96
C LYS A 566 -9.58 -25.55 33.16
N ASP A 567 -8.88 -25.11 32.12
CA ASP A 567 -7.43 -24.90 32.14
C ASP A 567 -7.03 -23.87 33.22
N CYS A 568 -7.81 -22.79 33.36
CA CYS A 568 -7.62 -21.79 34.40
C CYS A 568 -7.92 -22.35 35.81
N CYS A 569 -8.99 -23.15 35.95
CA CYS A 569 -9.29 -23.83 37.21
C CYS A 569 -8.17 -24.78 37.64
N GLU A 570 -7.58 -25.53 36.71
CA GLU A 570 -6.47 -26.45 36.98
C GLU A 570 -5.17 -25.70 37.30
N GLU A 571 -4.80 -24.70 36.50
CA GLU A 571 -3.58 -23.90 36.71
C GLU A 571 -3.63 -23.13 38.04
N LEU A 572 -4.78 -22.56 38.38
CA LEU A 572 -4.97 -21.84 39.64
C LEU A 572 -5.36 -22.77 40.80
N GLY A 573 -5.57 -24.07 40.58
CA GLY A 573 -6.02 -25.01 41.60
C GLY A 573 -7.30 -24.55 42.31
N LEU A 574 -8.27 -24.07 41.54
CA LEU A 574 -9.55 -23.57 42.04
C LEU A 574 -10.43 -24.73 42.49
N ILE A 575 -11.10 -24.53 43.63
CA ILE A 575 -11.97 -25.53 44.25
C ILE A 575 -13.35 -24.88 44.47
N PRO A 576 -14.46 -25.59 44.22
CA PRO A 576 -15.80 -25.14 44.58
C PRO A 576 -15.92 -24.66 46.02
N ASP A 577 -16.86 -23.76 46.26
CA ASP A 577 -17.25 -23.25 47.58
C ASP A 577 -16.12 -22.56 48.35
N ARG A 578 -15.14 -22.03 47.60
CA ARG A 578 -14.06 -21.19 48.12
C ARG A 578 -14.15 -19.78 47.58
N GLU A 579 -13.52 -18.87 48.31
CA GLU A 579 -13.33 -17.50 47.87
C GLU A 579 -11.96 -17.32 47.22
N LEU A 580 -11.92 -16.58 46.12
CA LEU A 580 -10.69 -16.18 45.45
C LEU A 580 -10.62 -14.65 45.41
N GLN A 581 -9.59 -14.09 46.05
CA GLN A 581 -9.28 -12.68 45.92
C GLN A 581 -8.63 -12.39 44.58
N VAL A 582 -9.28 -11.52 43.79
CA VAL A 582 -8.78 -11.10 42.49
C VAL A 582 -8.87 -9.59 42.35
N ARG A 583 -8.01 -9.05 41.49
CA ARG A 583 -8.25 -7.75 40.85
C ARG A 583 -8.90 -8.01 39.50
N THR A 584 -10.09 -7.46 39.29
CA THR A 584 -10.76 -7.52 37.99
C THR A 584 -10.38 -6.31 37.14
N LYS A 585 -10.25 -6.54 35.84
CA LYS A 585 -10.40 -5.49 34.83
C LYS A 585 -11.35 -5.96 33.75
N GLU A 586 -12.38 -5.18 33.51
CA GLU A 586 -13.38 -5.49 32.49
C GLU A 586 -12.77 -5.30 31.09
N ILE A 587 -13.09 -6.23 30.19
CA ILE A 587 -12.70 -6.14 28.78
C ILE A 587 -13.92 -5.62 28.03
N VAL A 588 -13.83 -4.38 27.54
CA VAL A 588 -14.74 -3.93 26.47
C VAL A 588 -14.24 -4.60 25.20
N VAL A 589 -15.08 -5.46 24.61
CA VAL A 589 -14.88 -6.05 23.28
C VAL A 589 -15.55 -5.16 22.25
#